data_AF-A0A9Q4FLR3-F1
#
_entry.id   AF-A0A9Q4FLR3-F1
#
_cell.length_a   1.000
_cell.length_b   1.000
_cell.length_c   1.000
_cell.angle_alpha   90.00
_cell.angle_beta   90.00
_cell.angle_gamma   90.00
#
_symmetry.space_group_name_H-M   'P 1'
#
loop_
_entity.id
_entity.type
_entity.pdbx_description
1 polymer ?
#
loop_
_entity_poly.entity_id
_entity_poly.type
_entity_poly.pdbx_seq_one_letter_code
_entity_poly.pdbx_strand_id
1 'polypeptide(L)'
;MKKDLLVLAFIILLIAIVASGTKIQSVDEYYLTHIDEITEDSETVTISIRCDTILDNWDKLSPQLRSEKYVPKDGVILEETEYVLRPGDTVFDILDRAVRHNRIHMEFQGADKNSYNSVYIQGINFLYEFSCGPLSGWMYSVNGKFPDYGVSKYVLKDGDVIEFNYTCDLGRDLGHEFK
;
A
#
# COMPACT_ATOMS: atom_id res chain seq x y z
N MET A 1 -21.20 -9.75 48.60
CA MET A 1 -20.38 -8.59 48.17
C MET A 1 -18.91 -8.94 47.91
N LYS A 2 -18.08 -9.31 48.90
CA LYS A 2 -16.64 -9.59 48.64
C LYS A 2 -16.38 -10.82 47.74
N LYS A 3 -17.19 -11.89 47.87
CA LYS A 3 -17.09 -13.09 47.04
C LYS A 3 -17.51 -12.83 45.60
N ASP A 4 -18.58 -12.06 45.40
CA ASP A 4 -19.08 -11.68 44.07
C ASP A 4 -18.07 -10.79 43.33
N LEU A 5 -17.38 -9.90 44.06
CA LEU A 5 -16.30 -9.08 43.52
C LEU A 5 -15.08 -9.90 43.09
N LEU A 6 -14.71 -10.93 43.86
CA LEU A 6 -13.61 -11.84 43.51
C LEU A 6 -13.94 -12.69 42.29
N VAL A 7 -15.18 -13.17 42.16
CA VAL A 7 -15.65 -13.91 40.99
C VAL A 7 -15.62 -13.02 39.75
N LEU A 8 -16.08 -11.77 39.85
CA LEU A 8 -16.05 -10.83 38.74
C LEU A 8 -14.62 -10.52 38.28
N ALA A 9 -13.71 -10.28 39.23
CA ALA A 9 -12.29 -10.05 38.93
C ALA A 9 -11.63 -11.26 38.24
N PHE A 10 -11.98 -12.48 38.65
CA PHE A 10 -11.50 -13.70 38.03
C PHE A 10 -12.02 -13.88 36.59
N ILE A 11 -13.29 -13.54 36.34
CA ILE A 11 -13.88 -13.59 34.99
C ILE A 11 -13.20 -12.56 34.07
N ILE A 12 -12.97 -11.34 34.54
CA ILE A 12 -12.26 -10.31 33.75
C ILE A 12 -10.83 -10.75 33.45
N LEU A 13 -10.14 -11.34 34.42
CA LEU A 13 -8.80 -11.89 34.22
C LEU A 13 -8.80 -13.02 33.20
N LEU A 14 -9.77 -13.93 33.25
CA LEU A 14 -9.95 -14.99 32.25
C LEU A 14 -10.19 -14.42 30.85
N ILE A 15 -11.05 -13.41 30.72
CA ILE A 15 -11.31 -12.75 29.44
C ILE A 15 -10.03 -12.08 28.92
N ALA A 16 -9.26 -11.41 29.78
CA ALA A 16 -7.98 -10.79 29.40
C ALA A 16 -6.93 -11.84 28.98
N ILE A 17 -6.88 -12.99 29.64
CA ILE A 17 -6.00 -14.11 29.27
C ILE A 17 -6.40 -14.69 27.91
N VAL A 18 -7.70 -14.91 27.68
CA VAL A 18 -8.20 -15.42 26.39
C VAL A 18 -7.96 -14.40 25.27
N ALA A 19 -8.19 -13.11 25.52
CA ALA A 19 -7.95 -12.04 24.55
C ALA A 19 -6.46 -11.81 24.25
N SER A 20 -5.56 -12.04 25.22
CA SER A 20 -4.11 -11.94 24.99
C SER A 20 -3.52 -13.18 24.30
N GLY A 21 -4.17 -14.33 24.42
CA GLY A 21 -3.73 -15.60 23.81
C GLY A 21 -4.32 -15.91 22.43
N THR A 22 -5.31 -15.17 21.96
CA THR A 22 -5.97 -15.40 20.67
C THR A 22 -5.67 -14.28 19.68
N LYS A 23 -5.04 -14.61 18.53
CA LYS A 23 -4.96 -13.69 17.38
C LYS A 23 -6.32 -13.67 16.71
N ILE A 24 -7.17 -12.71 17.09
CA ILE A 24 -8.46 -12.47 16.43
C ILE A 24 -8.18 -11.74 15.12
N GLN A 25 -8.42 -12.41 13.99
CA GLN A 25 -8.38 -11.82 12.65
C GLN A 25 -9.81 -11.55 12.17
N SER A 26 -10.00 -10.53 11.34
CA SER A 26 -11.27 -10.37 10.64
C SER A 26 -11.45 -11.50 9.62
N VAL A 27 -12.69 -11.77 9.21
CA VAL A 27 -12.98 -12.76 8.15
C VAL A 27 -12.20 -12.41 6.88
N ASP A 28 -12.13 -11.13 6.54
CA ASP A 28 -11.39 -10.64 5.38
C ASP A 28 -9.89 -10.89 5.51
N GLU A 29 -9.29 -10.61 6.68
CA GLU A 29 -7.85 -10.84 6.93
C GLU A 29 -7.48 -12.33 6.88
N TYR A 30 -8.37 -13.21 7.35
CA TYR A 30 -8.18 -14.66 7.25
C TYR A 30 -8.18 -15.13 5.80
N TYR A 31 -9.12 -14.68 4.97
CA TYR A 31 -9.15 -15.08 3.56
C TYR A 31 -8.00 -14.48 2.77
N LEU A 32 -7.61 -13.22 3.03
CA LEU A 32 -6.46 -12.60 2.37
C LEU A 32 -5.17 -13.38 2.63
N THR A 33 -4.95 -13.83 3.87
CA THR A 33 -3.70 -14.54 4.21
C THR A 33 -3.58 -15.95 3.63
N HIS A 34 -4.70 -16.64 3.38
CA HIS A 34 -4.69 -18.02 2.88
C HIS A 34 -4.96 -18.13 1.38
N ILE A 35 -5.66 -17.16 0.77
CA ILE A 35 -5.91 -17.15 -0.68
C ILE A 35 -4.69 -16.74 -1.49
N ASP A 36 -3.76 -16.03 -0.84
CA ASP A 36 -2.54 -15.52 -1.43
C ASP A 36 -1.31 -16.37 -1.03
N GLU A 37 -1.52 -17.63 -0.59
CA GLU A 37 -0.40 -18.58 -0.37
C GLU A 37 0.22 -18.95 -1.72
N ILE A 38 1.50 -18.62 -1.88
CA ILE A 38 2.26 -18.92 -3.10
C ILE A 38 2.64 -20.40 -3.09
N THR A 39 2.22 -21.12 -4.12
CA THR A 39 2.55 -22.53 -4.37
C THR A 39 3.40 -22.66 -5.63
N GLU A 40 3.98 -23.84 -5.89
CA GLU A 40 4.83 -24.08 -7.07
C GLU A 40 4.13 -23.80 -8.41
N ASP A 41 2.81 -23.94 -8.46
CA ASP A 41 2.00 -23.70 -9.66
C ASP A 41 1.37 -22.29 -9.70
N SER A 42 1.73 -21.41 -8.77
CA SER A 42 1.17 -20.05 -8.72
C SER A 42 1.86 -19.13 -9.71
N GLU A 43 1.07 -18.37 -10.47
CA GLU A 43 1.57 -17.17 -11.13
C GLU A 43 1.77 -16.08 -10.06
N THR A 44 2.83 -15.29 -10.18
CA THR A 44 3.17 -14.26 -9.20
C THR A 44 3.54 -12.93 -9.87
N VAL A 45 3.46 -11.87 -9.08
CA VAL A 45 4.00 -10.55 -9.42
C VAL A 45 4.72 -9.99 -8.22
N THR A 46 5.66 -9.08 -8.45
CA THR A 46 6.35 -8.36 -7.38
C THR A 46 5.89 -6.91 -7.34
N ILE A 47 5.68 -6.37 -6.14
CA ILE A 47 5.36 -4.95 -5.95
C ILE A 47 6.28 -4.31 -4.90
N SER A 48 6.68 -3.07 -5.15
CA SER A 48 7.34 -2.20 -4.17
C SER A 48 6.67 -0.82 -4.12
N ILE A 49 6.80 -0.13 -2.97
CA ILE A 49 6.28 1.23 -2.76
C ILE A 49 7.38 2.06 -2.13
N ARG A 50 7.79 3.14 -2.79
CA ARG A 50 8.91 3.97 -2.35
C ARG A 50 8.67 5.47 -2.50
N CYS A 51 9.41 6.25 -1.72
CA CYS A 51 9.31 7.70 -1.66
C CYS A 51 10.68 8.39 -1.66
N ASP A 52 11.69 7.77 -2.29
CA ASP A 52 13.09 8.21 -2.29
C ASP A 52 13.26 9.69 -2.67
N THR A 53 12.52 10.16 -3.68
CA THR A 53 12.63 11.53 -4.19
C THR A 53 12.35 12.59 -3.12
N ILE A 54 11.59 12.25 -2.08
CA ILE A 54 11.30 13.16 -0.96
C ILE A 54 12.56 13.43 -0.13
N LEU A 55 13.48 12.46 -0.03
CA LEU A 55 14.72 12.61 0.75
C LEU A 55 15.58 13.76 0.19
N ASP A 56 15.60 13.92 -1.13
CA ASP A 56 16.30 15.00 -1.83
C ASP A 56 15.47 16.31 -1.93
N ASN A 57 14.19 16.28 -1.52
CA ASN A 57 13.25 17.39 -1.63
C ASN A 57 12.56 17.69 -0.28
N TRP A 58 13.25 17.43 0.83
CA TRP A 58 12.69 17.52 2.19
C TRP A 58 12.10 18.88 2.54
N ASP A 59 12.67 19.95 1.99
CA ASP A 59 12.25 21.33 2.17
C ASP A 59 10.89 21.64 1.50
N LYS A 60 10.52 20.89 0.46
CA LYS A 60 9.22 21.01 -0.22
C LYS A 60 8.12 20.19 0.44
N LEU A 61 8.49 19.15 1.21
CA LEU A 61 7.51 18.31 1.90
C LEU A 61 6.70 19.13 2.90
N SER A 62 5.38 18.90 2.93
CA SER A 62 4.47 19.51 3.90
C SER A 62 4.98 19.31 5.34
N PRO A 63 5.10 20.37 6.17
CA PRO A 63 5.77 20.28 7.48
C PRO A 63 5.23 19.19 8.42
N GLN A 64 3.94 18.85 8.33
CA GLN A 64 3.29 17.85 9.17
C GLN A 64 3.71 16.41 8.83
N LEU A 65 4.25 16.19 7.63
CA LEU A 65 4.69 14.88 7.14
C LEU A 65 6.21 14.66 7.32
N ARG A 66 6.95 15.66 7.79
CA ARG A 66 8.41 15.62 7.99
C ARG A 66 8.82 14.80 9.21
N SER A 67 8.56 13.49 9.16
CA SER A 67 8.99 12.54 10.18
C SER A 67 9.16 11.14 9.62
N GLU A 68 9.98 10.33 10.29
CA GLU A 68 10.24 8.91 9.93
C GLU A 68 8.97 8.05 9.94
N LYS A 69 7.88 8.51 10.57
CA LYS A 69 6.58 7.84 10.54
C LYS A 69 5.99 7.79 9.12
N TYR A 70 6.22 8.81 8.31
CA TYR A 70 5.63 8.96 6.97
C TYR A 70 6.67 8.78 5.86
N VAL A 71 7.92 9.14 6.14
CA VAL A 71 9.04 9.03 5.20
C VAL A 71 10.16 8.22 5.85
N PRO A 72 10.25 6.92 5.57
CA PRO A 72 11.37 6.07 6.00
C PRO A 72 12.71 6.64 5.56
N LYS A 73 13.78 6.39 6.33
CA LYS A 73 15.12 6.97 6.06
C LYS A 73 15.73 6.56 4.72
N ASP A 74 15.37 5.37 4.29
CA ASP A 74 15.78 4.74 3.03
C ASP A 74 14.71 4.91 1.93
N GLY A 75 13.63 5.64 2.21
CA GLY A 75 12.53 5.87 1.28
C GLY A 75 11.61 4.67 1.07
N VAL A 76 11.87 3.52 1.69
CA VAL A 76 11.12 2.28 1.42
C VAL A 76 9.90 2.15 2.31
N ILE A 77 8.70 2.25 1.73
CA ILE A 77 7.42 2.08 2.42
C ILE A 77 6.99 0.60 2.39
N LEU A 78 7.21 -0.06 1.24
CA LEU A 78 7.05 -1.49 1.05
C LEU A 78 8.25 -2.00 0.25
N GLU A 79 9.02 -2.90 0.87
CA GLU A 79 10.07 -3.67 0.20
C GLU A 79 9.48 -4.51 -0.94
N GLU A 80 10.31 -4.91 -1.91
CA GLU A 80 9.90 -5.84 -2.95
C GLU A 80 9.24 -7.08 -2.33
N THR A 81 7.95 -7.22 -2.59
CA THR A 81 7.11 -8.26 -2.00
C THR A 81 6.36 -8.97 -3.10
N GLU A 82 6.43 -10.30 -3.09
CA GLU A 82 5.74 -11.15 -4.04
C GLU A 82 4.29 -11.39 -3.62
N TYR A 83 3.39 -11.38 -4.60
CA TYR A 83 1.98 -11.69 -4.42
C TYR A 83 1.50 -12.65 -5.50
N VAL A 84 0.57 -13.53 -5.14
CA VAL A 84 -0.15 -14.37 -6.10
C VAL A 84 -0.86 -13.49 -7.12
N LEU A 85 -0.67 -13.81 -8.39
CA LEU A 85 -1.40 -13.23 -9.50
C LEU A 85 -2.64 -14.07 -9.80
N ARG A 86 -3.82 -13.46 -9.76
CA ARG A 86 -5.07 -14.12 -10.14
C ARG A 86 -5.46 -13.72 -11.57
N PRO A 87 -6.21 -14.57 -12.29
CA PRO A 87 -6.69 -14.24 -13.62
C PRO A 87 -7.45 -12.91 -13.66
N GLY A 88 -6.91 -11.96 -14.41
CA GLY A 88 -7.50 -10.62 -14.60
C GLY A 88 -7.13 -9.59 -13.53
N ASP A 89 -6.29 -9.92 -12.54
CA ASP A 89 -5.78 -8.95 -11.58
C ASP A 89 -5.09 -7.79 -12.33
N THR A 90 -5.41 -6.58 -11.89
CA THR A 90 -4.79 -5.34 -12.39
C THR A 90 -3.73 -4.83 -11.42
N VAL A 91 -2.93 -3.85 -11.85
CA VAL A 91 -2.00 -3.13 -10.95
C VAL A 91 -2.73 -2.58 -9.72
N PHE A 92 -3.97 -2.11 -9.87
CA PHE A 92 -4.76 -1.66 -8.72
C PHE A 92 -5.11 -2.79 -7.75
N ASP A 93 -5.49 -3.96 -8.26
CA ASP A 93 -5.87 -5.10 -7.40
C ASP A 93 -4.69 -5.59 -6.56
N ILE A 94 -3.50 -5.64 -7.16
CA ILE A 94 -2.26 -5.99 -6.45
C ILE A 94 -1.88 -4.91 -5.44
N LEU A 95 -1.97 -3.62 -5.81
CA LEU A 95 -1.72 -2.52 -4.88
C LEU A 95 -2.68 -2.56 -3.68
N ASP A 96 -3.99 -2.68 -3.90
CA ASP A 96 -5.01 -2.72 -2.84
C ASP A 96 -4.77 -3.89 -1.88
N ARG A 97 -4.45 -5.08 -2.41
CA ARG A 97 -4.07 -6.23 -1.59
C ARG A 97 -2.80 -5.95 -0.78
N ALA A 98 -1.76 -5.43 -1.43
CA ALA A 98 -0.47 -5.18 -0.80
C ALA A 98 -0.57 -4.19 0.36
N VAL A 99 -1.27 -3.05 0.15
CA VAL A 99 -1.43 -2.05 1.21
C VAL A 99 -2.32 -2.54 2.35
N ARG A 100 -3.36 -3.33 2.08
CA ARG A 100 -4.21 -3.93 3.12
C ARG A 100 -3.45 -4.94 3.96
N HIS A 101 -2.70 -5.84 3.33
CA HIS A 101 -1.90 -6.85 4.03
C HIS A 101 -0.85 -6.21 4.94
N ASN A 102 -0.19 -5.15 4.46
CA ASN A 102 0.85 -4.45 5.20
C ASN A 102 0.32 -3.31 6.10
N ARG A 103 -1.00 -3.11 6.16
CA ARG A 103 -1.66 -2.02 6.90
C ARG A 103 -1.11 -0.63 6.55
N ILE A 104 -0.80 -0.43 5.27
CA ILE A 104 -0.37 0.85 4.69
C ILE A 104 -1.63 1.64 4.32
N HIS A 105 -1.69 2.91 4.74
CA HIS A 105 -2.79 3.80 4.37
C HIS A 105 -2.79 4.04 2.85
N MET A 106 -3.96 3.98 2.22
CA MET A 106 -4.15 4.38 0.82
C MET A 106 -5.47 5.11 0.65
N GLU A 107 -5.44 6.18 -0.16
CA GLU A 107 -6.63 6.88 -0.64
C GLU A 107 -6.64 6.95 -2.16
N PHE A 108 -7.82 6.75 -2.75
CA PHE A 108 -8.02 6.73 -4.19
C PHE A 108 -9.42 7.20 -4.59
N GLN A 109 -9.55 7.66 -5.84
CA GLN A 109 -10.84 7.91 -6.47
C GLN A 109 -11.17 6.75 -7.42
N GLY A 110 -12.38 6.20 -7.29
CA GLY A 110 -12.89 5.18 -8.21
C GLY A 110 -12.96 5.68 -9.65
N ALA A 111 -12.88 4.76 -10.61
CA ALA A 111 -12.88 5.06 -12.05
C ALA A 111 -14.14 5.83 -12.52
N ASP A 112 -15.25 5.68 -11.80
CA ASP A 112 -16.53 6.35 -12.00
C ASP A 112 -16.59 7.78 -11.42
N LYS A 113 -15.60 8.15 -10.59
CA LYS A 113 -15.57 9.43 -9.85
C LYS A 113 -14.60 10.45 -10.42
N ASN A 114 -13.91 10.11 -11.51
CA ASN A 114 -12.91 10.98 -12.13
C ASN A 114 -12.96 10.89 -13.66
N SER A 115 -12.27 11.80 -14.35
CA SER A 115 -12.26 11.86 -15.82
C SER A 115 -11.23 10.93 -16.49
N TYR A 116 -10.44 10.18 -15.72
CA TYR A 116 -9.39 9.28 -16.24
C TYR A 116 -9.94 7.92 -16.68
N ASN A 117 -11.21 7.65 -16.35
CA ASN A 117 -11.86 6.36 -16.60
C ASN A 117 -11.03 5.19 -16.00
N SER A 118 -10.31 5.45 -14.91
CA SER A 118 -9.46 4.50 -14.18
C SER A 118 -9.33 4.95 -12.73
N VAL A 119 -8.96 4.05 -11.83
CA VAL A 119 -8.67 4.41 -10.44
C VAL A 119 -7.51 5.41 -10.39
N TYR A 120 -7.69 6.50 -9.64
CA TYR A 120 -6.68 7.52 -9.41
C TYR A 120 -6.18 7.46 -7.98
N ILE A 121 -4.88 7.17 -7.79
CA ILE A 121 -4.25 7.07 -6.47
C ILE A 121 -3.92 8.48 -5.97
N GLN A 122 -4.60 8.89 -4.90
CA GLN A 122 -4.42 10.22 -4.31
C GLN A 122 -3.33 10.23 -3.26
N GLY A 123 -3.15 9.13 -2.52
CA GLY A 123 -2.11 9.03 -1.52
C GLY A 123 -1.85 7.60 -1.05
N ILE A 124 -0.61 7.35 -0.67
CA ILE A 124 -0.13 6.11 -0.05
C ILE A 124 0.74 6.52 1.15
N ASN A 125 0.61 5.84 2.28
CA ASN A 125 1.31 6.14 3.53
C ASN A 125 1.19 7.60 4.00
N PHE A 126 0.00 8.20 3.80
CA PHE A 126 -0.31 9.61 4.08
C PHE A 126 0.51 10.64 3.27
N LEU A 127 1.27 10.20 2.27
CA LEU A 127 1.89 11.05 1.27
C LEU A 127 0.90 11.19 0.12
N TYR A 128 0.30 12.37 -0.01
CA TYR A 128 -0.71 12.66 -1.04
C TYR A 128 -0.08 13.34 -2.25
N GLU A 129 -0.80 13.35 -3.38
CA GLU A 129 -0.63 14.37 -4.41
C GLU A 129 -0.44 15.75 -3.76
N PHE A 130 0.50 16.52 -4.30
CA PHE A 130 0.86 17.86 -3.84
C PHE A 130 1.59 17.97 -2.49
N SER A 131 1.87 16.87 -1.78
CA SER A 131 2.57 16.92 -0.48
C SER A 131 4.00 17.48 -0.59
N CYS A 132 4.63 17.36 -1.75
CA CYS A 132 5.95 17.92 -2.08
C CYS A 132 5.86 19.05 -3.13
N GLY A 133 4.71 19.74 -3.21
CA GLY A 133 4.44 20.82 -4.16
C GLY A 133 3.58 20.42 -5.36
N PRO A 134 3.16 21.35 -6.22
CA PRO A 134 2.09 21.16 -7.21
C PRO A 134 2.37 20.11 -8.30
N LEU A 135 3.61 19.65 -8.45
CA LEU A 135 4.01 18.63 -9.42
C LEU A 135 4.24 17.26 -8.79
N SER A 136 3.92 17.12 -7.50
CA SER A 136 4.17 15.90 -6.74
C SER A 136 2.98 14.96 -6.68
N GLY A 137 3.24 13.66 -6.63
CA GLY A 137 2.23 12.62 -6.61
C GLY A 137 2.80 11.21 -6.80
N TRP A 138 1.91 10.23 -6.92
CA TRP A 138 2.27 8.82 -7.12
C TRP A 138 2.32 8.47 -8.59
N MET A 139 3.42 7.84 -9.00
CA MET A 139 3.57 7.23 -10.32
C MET A 139 3.80 5.74 -10.17
N TYR A 140 3.38 4.96 -11.16
CA TYR A 140 3.64 3.54 -11.20
C TYR A 140 4.38 3.15 -12.47
N SER A 141 5.30 2.20 -12.34
CA SER A 141 5.93 1.50 -13.46
C SER A 141 5.54 0.03 -13.45
N VAL A 142 5.58 -0.60 -14.62
CA VAL A 142 5.59 -2.06 -14.75
C VAL A 142 6.80 -2.45 -15.61
N ASN A 143 7.67 -3.30 -15.08
CA ASN A 143 8.93 -3.71 -15.70
C ASN A 143 9.80 -2.51 -16.13
N GLY A 144 9.92 -1.50 -15.26
CA GLY A 144 10.71 -0.28 -15.49
C GLY A 144 10.12 0.69 -16.52
N LYS A 145 8.88 0.49 -16.98
CA LYS A 145 8.20 1.39 -17.93
C LYS A 145 7.01 2.05 -17.25
N PHE A 146 6.86 3.36 -17.42
CA PHE A 146 5.70 4.12 -16.96
C PHE A 146 4.57 4.02 -18.00
N PRO A 147 3.45 3.34 -17.71
CA PRO A 147 2.33 3.28 -18.64
C PRO A 147 1.61 4.63 -18.73
N ASP A 148 0.97 4.91 -19.86
CA ASP A 148 0.21 6.15 -20.14
C ASP A 148 -1.29 6.02 -19.82
N TYR A 149 -1.68 4.96 -19.12
CA TYR A 149 -3.04 4.71 -18.63
C TYR A 149 -3.01 4.37 -17.14
N GLY A 150 -4.19 4.33 -16.50
CA GLY A 150 -4.28 4.17 -15.06
C GLY A 150 -4.18 2.72 -14.55
N VAL A 151 -3.87 2.60 -13.26
CA VAL A 151 -3.58 1.35 -12.54
C VAL A 151 -4.68 0.29 -12.65
N SER A 152 -5.95 0.69 -12.77
CA SER A 152 -7.08 -0.27 -12.88
C SER A 152 -7.32 -0.77 -14.31
N LYS A 153 -6.51 -0.35 -15.28
CA LYS A 153 -6.58 -0.82 -16.67
C LYS A 153 -5.43 -1.74 -17.06
N TYR A 154 -4.34 -1.73 -16.28
CA TYR A 154 -3.20 -2.59 -16.54
C TYR A 154 -3.48 -3.97 -15.99
N VAL A 155 -3.89 -4.90 -16.85
CA VAL A 155 -3.99 -6.32 -16.52
C VAL A 155 -2.59 -6.92 -16.52
N LEU A 156 -2.21 -7.50 -15.39
CA LEU A 156 -0.88 -8.02 -15.15
C LEU A 156 -0.67 -9.39 -15.76
N LYS A 157 0.60 -9.78 -15.87
CA LYS A 157 1.06 -11.10 -16.29
C LYS A 157 2.03 -11.65 -15.26
N ASP A 158 2.15 -12.97 -15.26
CA ASP A 158 3.12 -13.68 -14.44
C ASP A 158 4.53 -13.09 -14.61
N GLY A 159 5.19 -12.83 -13.48
CA GLY A 159 6.52 -12.23 -13.39
C GLY A 159 6.58 -10.72 -13.58
N ASP A 160 5.47 -10.00 -13.76
CA ASP A 160 5.49 -8.54 -13.83
C ASP A 160 6.00 -7.93 -12.51
N VAL A 161 6.87 -6.92 -12.64
CA VAL A 161 7.42 -6.14 -11.52
C VAL A 161 6.78 -4.76 -11.50
N ILE A 162 6.12 -4.41 -10.41
CA ILE A 162 5.37 -3.17 -10.21
C ILE A 162 6.14 -2.30 -9.22
N GLU A 163 6.32 -1.03 -9.54
CA GLU A 163 6.90 -0.07 -8.58
C GLU A 163 6.00 1.14 -8.47
N PHE A 164 5.60 1.50 -7.25
CA PHE A 164 4.97 2.78 -6.96
C PHE A 164 6.00 3.72 -6.37
N ASN A 165 6.26 4.81 -7.08
CA ASN A 165 7.26 5.80 -6.70
C ASN A 165 6.59 7.16 -6.50
N TYR A 166 6.85 7.79 -5.36
CA TYR A 166 6.49 9.18 -5.14
C TYR A 166 7.44 10.07 -5.92
N THR A 167 6.90 11.03 -6.68
CA THR A 167 7.65 12.07 -7.38
C THR A 167 7.38 13.43 -6.75
N CYS A 168 8.40 14.29 -6.74
CA CYS A 168 8.32 15.72 -6.42
C CYS A 168 8.38 16.61 -7.70
N ASP A 169 8.61 16.04 -8.89
CA ASP A 169 8.73 16.77 -10.16
C ASP A 169 8.13 16.01 -11.36
N LEU A 170 6.86 15.58 -11.25
CA LEU A 170 6.09 15.01 -12.36
C LEU A 170 6.77 13.81 -13.06
N GLY A 171 7.59 13.07 -12.32
CA GLY A 171 8.36 11.92 -12.78
C GLY A 171 9.72 12.25 -13.40
N ARG A 172 10.09 13.52 -13.60
CA ARG A 172 11.43 13.86 -14.10
C ARG A 172 12.54 13.39 -13.17
N ASP A 173 12.27 13.48 -11.87
CA ASP A 173 13.10 12.95 -10.78
C ASP A 173 13.09 11.41 -10.68
N LEU A 174 12.22 10.73 -11.43
CA LEU A 174 12.19 9.29 -11.61
C LEU A 174 12.74 8.84 -12.97
N GLY A 175 13.31 9.76 -13.76
CA GLY A 175 13.79 9.48 -15.12
C GLY A 175 12.67 9.29 -16.15
N HIS A 176 11.43 9.69 -15.85
CA HIS A 176 10.34 9.71 -16.82
C HIS A 176 10.50 10.92 -17.76
N GLU A 177 10.75 10.63 -19.03
CA GLU A 177 10.84 11.65 -20.09
C GLU A 177 9.49 11.81 -20.80
N PHE A 178 8.95 13.03 -20.78
CA PHE A 178 7.80 13.40 -21.60
C PHE A 178 8.23 13.48 -23.06
N LYS A 179 7.68 12.61 -23.91
CA LYS A 179 7.88 12.64 -25.37
C LYS A 179 6.76 13.38 -26.08
#